data_AF-A0A9D4TA36-F1
#
_entry.id   AF-A0A9D4TA36-F1
#
_cell.length_a   1.000
_cell.length_b   1.000
_cell.length_c   1.000
_cell.angle_alpha   90.00
_cell.angle_beta   90.00
_cell.angle_gamma   90.00
#
_symmetry.space_group_name_H-M   'P 1'
#
loop_
_entity.id
_entity.type
_entity.pdbx_description
1 polymer ?
#
loop_
_entity_poly.entity_id
_entity_poly.type
_entity_poly.pdbx_seq_one_letter_code
_entity_poly.pdbx_strand_id
1 'polypeptide(L)'
;MAFFRVVTPRFLAAAANSAAAPFYDAAGGMYGGTPLSLLALPASCVPDVSAKAALPAAAVARVSPEPGPGSRDELRRLVSEPDLLLASEVDVDVGFVCKKCQLVFPAEPLVVAHQRAACFAAGKPPNVGADFKPFLRLVQRAWECRRCRDRLHTAREFKFHCDSERHCGKSPNKAPEAGNN
;
A
#
# COMPACT_ATOMS: atom_id res chain seq x y z
N MET A 1 -22.48 42.44 -51.92
CA MET A 1 -21.69 42.38 -50.67
C MET A 1 -21.80 40.98 -50.10
N ALA A 2 -20.67 40.41 -49.68
CA ALA A 2 -20.43 38.98 -49.50
C ALA A 2 -21.02 38.39 -48.19
N PHE A 3 -21.35 37.09 -48.29
CA PHE A 3 -21.32 35.99 -47.31
C PHE A 3 -21.07 36.31 -45.82
N PHE A 4 -21.89 35.73 -44.92
CA PHE A 4 -21.58 34.44 -44.28
C PHE A 4 -22.76 33.91 -43.45
N ARG A 5 -23.13 32.65 -43.72
CA ARG A 5 -23.98 31.78 -42.89
C ARG A 5 -23.06 31.16 -41.83
N VAL A 6 -23.42 31.20 -40.55
CA VAL A 6 -22.94 30.19 -39.58
C VAL A 6 -24.11 29.72 -38.72
N VAL A 7 -24.41 28.44 -38.94
CA VAL A 7 -25.25 27.55 -38.15
C VAL A 7 -24.51 27.20 -36.86
N THR A 8 -25.13 27.35 -35.70
CA THR A 8 -24.64 26.73 -34.46
C THR A 8 -25.55 25.55 -34.06
N PRO A 9 -25.02 24.34 -33.84
CA PRO A 9 -25.84 23.16 -33.62
C PRO A 9 -26.27 23.02 -32.15
N ARG A 10 -27.47 22.46 -31.98
CA ARG A 10 -27.84 21.67 -30.80
C ARG A 10 -26.80 20.56 -30.61
N PHE A 11 -26.11 20.54 -29.48
CA PHE A 11 -25.40 19.35 -29.03
C PHE A 11 -26.15 18.73 -27.85
N LEU A 12 -26.67 17.54 -28.12
CA LEU A 12 -27.17 16.59 -27.14
C LEU A 12 -26.08 16.33 -26.09
N ALA A 13 -26.44 16.45 -24.82
CA ALA A 13 -25.68 15.87 -23.73
C ALA A 13 -25.86 14.34 -23.79
N ALA A 14 -24.94 13.65 -24.45
CA ALA A 14 -24.78 12.22 -24.30
C ALA A 14 -24.07 11.96 -22.97
N ALA A 15 -24.82 11.44 -21.98
CA ALA A 15 -24.25 10.83 -20.79
C ALA A 15 -23.48 9.57 -21.21
N ALA A 16 -22.20 9.72 -21.51
CA ALA A 16 -21.31 8.61 -21.73
C ALA A 16 -20.90 8.05 -20.36
N ASN A 17 -21.45 6.88 -20.04
CA ASN A 17 -20.89 5.94 -19.06
C ASN A 17 -19.40 5.77 -19.37
N SER A 18 -18.55 6.41 -18.56
CA SER A 18 -17.10 6.23 -18.64
C SER A 18 -16.75 4.93 -17.95
N ALA A 19 -16.90 3.83 -18.69
CA ALA A 19 -16.18 2.59 -18.38
C ALA A 19 -14.69 2.93 -18.38
N ALA A 20 -14.05 2.83 -17.22
CA ALA A 20 -12.63 3.08 -17.04
C ALA A 20 -11.82 2.02 -17.81
N ALA A 21 -11.48 2.33 -19.07
CA ALA A 21 -10.49 1.57 -19.80
C ALA A 21 -9.09 1.88 -19.20
N PRO A 22 -8.23 0.87 -18.98
CA PRO A 22 -6.86 1.11 -18.56
C PRO A 22 -6.12 1.84 -19.69
N PHE A 23 -5.68 3.07 -19.40
CA PHE A 23 -4.80 3.82 -20.29
C PHE A 23 -3.41 3.18 -20.28
N TYR A 24 -3.06 2.50 -21.37
CA TYR A 24 -1.70 2.01 -21.64
C TYR A 24 -0.90 3.10 -22.39
N ASP A 25 0.39 3.21 -22.10
CA ASP A 25 1.31 4.08 -22.83
C ASP A 25 1.88 3.43 -24.09
N ALA A 26 2.39 4.24 -25.02
CA ALA A 26 3.09 3.82 -26.23
C ALA A 26 4.38 3.01 -25.96
N ALA A 27 4.92 3.03 -24.73
CA ALA A 27 6.02 2.16 -24.29
C ALA A 27 5.56 0.85 -23.59
N GLY A 28 4.25 0.55 -23.57
CA GLY A 28 3.71 -0.66 -22.95
C GLY A 28 3.68 -0.64 -21.40
N GLY A 29 3.97 0.50 -20.78
CA GLY A 29 3.88 0.68 -19.33
C GLY A 29 2.46 1.00 -18.86
N MET A 30 1.91 0.21 -17.95
CA MET A 30 0.66 0.51 -17.27
C MET A 30 0.83 1.73 -16.34
N TYR A 31 0.32 2.90 -16.72
CA TYR A 31 0.09 4.01 -15.78
C TYR A 31 -1.22 3.84 -14.99
N GLY A 32 -1.91 2.71 -15.18
CA GLY A 32 -3.16 2.38 -14.52
C GLY A 32 -2.94 2.01 -13.06
N GLY A 33 -3.10 2.98 -12.17
CA GLY A 33 -3.33 2.69 -10.76
C GLY A 33 -4.66 1.96 -10.57
N THR A 34 -4.78 1.19 -9.50
CA THR A 34 -6.02 0.50 -9.15
C THR A 34 -6.90 1.47 -8.36
N PRO A 35 -8.18 1.66 -8.72
CA PRO A 35 -9.07 2.47 -7.88
C PRO A 35 -9.22 1.82 -6.50
N LEU A 36 -9.36 2.65 -5.46
CA LEU A 36 -9.46 2.19 -4.07
C LEU A 36 -10.55 1.13 -3.85
N SER A 37 -11.63 1.18 -4.63
CA SER A 37 -12.75 0.22 -4.61
C SER A 37 -12.41 -1.17 -5.16
N LEU A 38 -11.35 -1.30 -5.97
CA LEU A 38 -10.89 -2.57 -6.54
C LEU A 38 -9.67 -3.14 -5.81
N LEU A 39 -9.14 -2.43 -4.81
CA LEU A 39 -8.17 -3.05 -3.92
C LEU A 39 -8.86 -4.09 -3.06
N ALA A 40 -8.17 -5.21 -2.82
CA ALA A 40 -8.54 -6.21 -1.83
C ALA A 40 -8.31 -5.69 -0.40
N LEU A 41 -8.83 -4.50 -0.08
CA LEU A 41 -8.90 -3.99 1.29
C LEU A 41 -10.22 -4.46 1.92
N PRO A 42 -10.25 -4.71 3.24
CA PRO A 42 -11.51 -4.91 3.94
C PRO A 42 -12.43 -3.71 3.68
N ALA A 43 -13.71 -3.97 3.41
CA ALA A 43 -14.69 -2.91 3.12
C ALA A 43 -14.79 -1.86 4.24
N SER A 44 -14.43 -2.24 5.48
CA SER A 44 -14.36 -1.36 6.64
C SER A 44 -13.25 -0.31 6.57
N CYS A 45 -12.15 -0.56 5.85
CA CYS A 45 -10.99 0.33 5.80
C CYS A 45 -11.05 1.35 4.66
N VAL A 46 -11.77 1.04 3.58
CA VAL A 46 -11.94 1.90 2.40
C VAL A 46 -12.47 3.31 2.75
N PRO A 47 -13.53 3.50 3.55
CA PRO A 47 -14.03 4.83 3.87
C PRO A 47 -13.04 5.65 4.70
N ASP A 48 -12.30 5.04 5.63
CA ASP A 48 -11.30 5.73 6.45
C ASP A 48 -10.11 6.20 5.59
N VAL A 49 -9.63 5.32 4.68
CA VAL A 49 -8.57 5.68 3.73
C VAL A 49 -9.01 6.80 2.80
N SER A 50 -10.24 6.76 2.28
CA SER A 50 -10.78 7.82 1.42
C SER A 50 -10.91 9.15 2.15
N ALA A 51 -11.43 9.14 3.39
CA ALA A 51 -11.52 10.32 4.24
C ALA A 51 -10.14 10.92 4.52
N LYS A 52 -9.14 10.08 4.83
CA LYS A 52 -7.75 10.53 5.02
C LYS A 52 -7.11 11.04 3.73
N ALA A 53 -7.42 10.46 2.58
CA ALA A 53 -6.90 10.90 1.29
C ALA A 53 -7.42 12.31 0.92
N ALA A 54 -8.62 12.67 1.36
CA ALA A 54 -9.19 14.01 1.18
C ALA A 54 -8.50 15.08 2.04
N LEU A 55 -7.79 14.71 3.11
CA LEU A 55 -7.09 15.64 3.99
C LEU A 55 -5.72 16.04 3.42
N PRO A 56 -5.44 17.33 3.18
CA PRO A 56 -4.14 17.79 2.67
C PRO A 56 -2.98 17.42 3.60
N ALA A 57 -3.19 17.51 4.93
CA ALA A 57 -2.17 17.24 5.95
C ALA A 57 -1.88 15.74 6.19
N ALA A 58 -2.76 14.83 5.75
CA ALA A 58 -2.58 13.41 6.03
C ALA A 58 -1.50 12.79 5.13
N ALA A 59 -0.33 12.47 5.69
CA ALA A 59 0.74 11.82 4.94
C ALA A 59 0.63 10.28 4.95
N VAL A 60 0.00 9.71 5.97
CA VAL A 60 -0.07 8.27 6.22
C VAL A 60 -1.48 7.87 6.68
N ALA A 61 -1.99 6.78 6.14
CA ALA A 61 -3.18 6.08 6.61
C ALA A 61 -2.84 4.65 6.98
N ARG A 62 -3.29 4.21 8.16
CA ARG A 62 -3.11 2.83 8.62
C ARG A 62 -4.26 1.98 8.12
N VAL A 63 -3.90 0.91 7.43
CA VAL A 63 -4.83 -0.12 6.97
C VAL A 63 -4.63 -1.33 7.87
N SER A 64 -5.70 -1.74 8.55
CA SER A 64 -5.70 -2.94 9.37
C SER A 64 -6.48 -4.03 8.62
N PRO A 65 -5.83 -5.01 7.98
CA PRO A 65 -6.56 -6.20 7.55
C PRO A 65 -7.05 -6.94 8.79
N GLU A 66 -8.25 -7.51 8.70
CA GLU A 66 -8.77 -8.40 9.72
C GLU A 66 -8.43 -9.85 9.32
N PRO A 67 -7.80 -10.65 10.20
CA PRO A 67 -7.25 -10.31 11.51
C PRO A 67 -5.89 -9.59 11.40
N GLY A 68 -5.71 -8.52 12.16
CA GLY A 68 -4.47 -7.73 12.16
C GLY A 68 -3.32 -8.39 12.93
N PRO A 69 -2.19 -7.68 13.16
CA PRO A 69 -1.10 -8.19 13.98
C PRO A 69 -1.49 -8.51 15.43
N GLY A 70 -2.67 -8.06 15.88
CA GLY A 70 -3.10 -8.19 17.27
C GLY A 70 -2.45 -7.14 18.17
N SER A 71 -2.74 -7.21 19.47
CA SER A 71 -2.08 -6.37 20.47
C SER A 71 -0.80 -7.04 20.98
N ARG A 72 0.10 -6.26 21.58
CA ARG A 72 1.29 -6.81 22.26
C ARG A 72 0.91 -7.82 23.35
N ASP A 73 -0.22 -7.64 24.04
CA ASP A 73 -0.71 -8.57 25.05
C ASP A 73 -1.16 -9.90 24.44
N GLU A 74 -1.74 -9.86 23.23
CA GLU A 74 -2.07 -11.08 22.50
C GLU A 74 -0.81 -11.84 22.10
N LEU A 75 0.20 -11.14 21.59
CA LEU A 75 1.48 -11.75 21.27
C LEU A 75 2.12 -12.36 22.52
N ARG A 76 2.10 -11.65 23.65
CA ARG A 76 2.61 -12.14 24.94
C ARG A 76 1.96 -13.44 25.41
N ARG A 77 0.68 -13.67 25.09
CA ARG A 77 -0.01 -14.93 25.41
C ARG A 77 0.40 -16.10 24.52
N LEU A 78 1.01 -15.83 23.37
CA LEU A 78 1.32 -16.83 22.35
C LEU A 78 2.79 -17.24 22.33
N VAL A 79 3.70 -16.33 22.68
CA VAL A 79 5.15 -16.55 22.60
C VAL A 79 5.83 -16.48 23.97
N SER A 80 7.04 -17.00 24.04
CA SER A 80 7.86 -16.95 25.25
C SER A 80 8.33 -15.51 25.56
N GLU A 81 8.64 -15.20 26.82
CA GLU A 81 9.18 -13.89 27.19
C GLU A 81 10.45 -13.48 26.42
N PRO A 82 11.46 -14.34 26.18
CA PRO A 82 12.63 -13.94 25.41
C PRO A 82 12.28 -13.59 23.95
N ASP A 83 11.34 -14.32 23.34
CA ASP A 83 10.89 -14.02 21.98
C ASP A 83 10.11 -12.71 21.90
N LEU A 84 9.32 -12.40 22.93
CA LEU A 84 8.58 -11.14 23.03
C LEU A 84 9.51 -9.92 23.14
N LEU A 85 10.70 -10.06 23.71
CA LEU A 85 11.72 -9.01 23.75
C LEU A 85 12.32 -8.75 22.36
N LEU A 86 12.35 -9.77 21.51
CA LEU A 86 12.81 -9.68 20.12
C LEU A 86 11.73 -9.11 19.19
N ALA A 87 10.47 -9.08 19.61
CA ALA A 87 9.37 -8.50 18.84
C ALA A 87 9.37 -6.96 18.90
N SER A 88 9.33 -6.32 17.74
CA SER A 88 9.07 -4.89 17.56
C SER A 88 7.88 -4.67 16.63
N GLU A 89 7.07 -3.65 16.89
CA GLU A 89 6.03 -3.23 15.96
C GLU A 89 6.61 -2.29 14.91
N VAL A 90 6.30 -2.56 13.64
CA VAL A 90 6.72 -1.75 12.50
C VAL A 90 5.55 -1.48 11.56
N ASP A 91 5.56 -0.31 10.93
CA ASP A 91 4.61 0.03 9.86
C ASP A 91 5.23 -0.36 8.50
N VAL A 92 4.53 -1.20 7.73
CA VAL A 92 4.94 -1.69 6.41
C VAL A 92 4.11 -1.00 5.33
N ASP A 93 4.76 -0.40 4.33
CA ASP A 93 4.06 0.21 3.21
C ASP A 93 3.34 -0.88 2.37
N VAL A 94 2.02 -0.71 2.21
CA VAL A 94 1.16 -1.62 1.41
C VAL A 94 0.61 -0.95 0.15
N GLY A 95 0.75 0.37 0.02
CA GLY A 95 0.35 1.10 -1.17
C GLY A 95 0.44 2.61 -1.03
N PHE A 96 0.23 3.30 -2.14
CA PHE A 96 0.35 4.75 -2.25
C PHE A 96 -0.84 5.30 -3.02
N VAL A 97 -1.64 6.16 -2.39
CA VAL A 97 -2.85 6.75 -2.98
C VAL A 97 -2.54 8.13 -3.52
N CYS A 98 -2.83 8.39 -4.79
CA CYS A 98 -2.80 9.74 -5.34
C CYS A 98 -3.98 10.55 -4.77
N LYS A 99 -3.74 11.64 -4.04
CA LYS A 99 -4.82 12.42 -3.41
C LYS A 99 -5.75 13.11 -4.43
N LYS A 100 -5.26 13.35 -5.66
CA LYS A 100 -6.02 14.04 -6.71
C LYS A 100 -7.06 13.14 -7.40
N CYS A 101 -6.69 11.90 -7.71
CA CYS A 101 -7.55 10.97 -8.47
C CYS A 101 -7.97 9.73 -7.66
N GLN A 102 -7.48 9.59 -6.43
CA GLN A 102 -7.73 8.46 -5.52
C GLN A 102 -7.37 7.08 -6.10
N LEU A 103 -6.49 7.04 -7.12
CA LEU A 103 -5.87 5.81 -7.61
C LEU A 103 -4.75 5.35 -6.67
N VAL A 104 -4.63 4.04 -6.51
CA VAL A 104 -3.64 3.40 -5.65
C VAL A 104 -2.58 2.69 -6.47
N PHE A 105 -1.34 2.85 -6.03
CA PHE A 105 -0.15 2.32 -6.66
C PHE A 105 0.61 1.45 -5.66
N PRO A 106 1.24 0.35 -6.09
CA PRO A 106 1.97 -0.55 -5.20
C PRO A 106 3.32 0.03 -4.74
N ALA A 107 3.82 1.08 -5.39
CA ALA A 107 5.12 1.67 -5.09
C ALA A 107 5.11 3.20 -5.22
N GLU A 108 5.90 3.87 -4.39
CA GLU A 108 6.09 5.33 -4.42
C GLU A 108 6.50 5.87 -5.80
N PRO A 109 7.50 5.32 -6.53
CA PRO A 109 7.88 5.86 -7.83
C PRO A 109 6.73 5.83 -8.86
N LEU A 110 5.78 4.90 -8.74
CA LEU A 110 4.66 4.79 -9.66
C LEU A 110 3.63 5.89 -9.44
N VAL A 111 3.31 6.23 -8.18
CA VAL A 111 2.40 7.35 -7.89
C VAL A 111 3.04 8.67 -8.30
N VAL A 112 4.35 8.82 -8.11
CA VAL A 112 5.10 10.02 -8.54
C VAL A 112 5.12 10.13 -10.06
N ALA A 113 5.35 9.03 -10.78
CA ALA A 113 5.30 9.00 -12.24
C ALA A 113 3.89 9.37 -12.75
N HIS A 114 2.85 8.77 -12.17
CA HIS A 114 1.46 9.10 -12.50
C HIS A 114 1.13 10.58 -12.25
N GLN A 115 1.58 11.14 -11.13
CA GLN A 115 1.37 12.54 -10.80
C GLN A 115 2.00 13.47 -11.84
N ARG A 116 3.24 13.19 -12.25
CA ARG A 116 3.98 14.00 -13.23
C ARG A 116 3.42 13.86 -14.64
N ALA A 117 3.12 12.63 -15.07
CA ALA A 117 2.77 12.33 -16.45
C ALA A 117 1.29 12.54 -16.78
N ALA A 118 0.39 12.31 -15.81
CA ALA A 118 -1.06 12.32 -16.06
C ALA A 118 -1.81 13.26 -15.12
N CYS A 119 -1.59 13.14 -13.81
CA CYS A 119 -2.48 13.77 -12.83
C CYS A 119 -2.30 15.29 -12.75
N PHE A 120 -1.07 15.80 -12.95
CA PHE A 120 -0.74 17.23 -12.98
C PHE A 120 -0.15 17.65 -14.34
N ALA A 121 -0.45 16.93 -15.43
CA ALA A 121 0.09 17.24 -16.75
C ALA A 121 -0.29 18.64 -17.28
N ALA A 122 -1.45 19.17 -16.86
CA ALA A 122 -2.01 20.44 -17.33
C ALA A 122 -1.89 21.61 -16.32
N GLY A 123 -1.15 21.46 -15.21
CA GLY A 123 -1.01 22.52 -14.22
C GLY A 123 -0.03 22.18 -13.11
N LYS A 124 0.55 23.19 -12.46
CA LYS A 124 1.50 22.96 -11.35
C LYS A 124 0.84 22.12 -10.24
N PRO A 125 1.58 21.19 -9.60
CA PRO A 125 1.11 20.58 -8.37
C PRO A 125 0.77 21.70 -7.36
N PRO A 126 -0.32 21.58 -6.58
CA PRO A 126 -0.71 22.63 -5.64
C PRO A 126 0.45 22.93 -4.70
N ASN A 127 0.87 24.21 -4.68
CA ASN A 127 1.90 24.84 -3.85
C ASN A 127 2.75 23.87 -3.02
N VAL A 128 3.83 23.41 -3.62
CA VAL A 128 4.88 22.60 -2.99
C VAL A 128 5.68 23.50 -2.05
N GLY A 129 5.19 23.66 -0.82
CA GLY A 129 6.13 23.67 0.30
C GLY A 129 6.88 22.33 0.31
N ALA A 130 8.13 22.31 0.75
CA ALA A 130 8.98 21.11 0.72
C ALA A 130 8.34 19.88 1.39
N ASP A 131 7.32 20.08 2.22
CA ASP A 131 6.64 19.06 3.02
C ASP A 131 5.31 18.54 2.42
N PHE A 132 4.81 19.10 1.32
CA PHE A 132 3.55 18.64 0.74
C PHE A 132 3.76 17.39 -0.13
N LYS A 133 3.36 16.23 0.40
CA LYS A 133 3.28 14.98 -0.37
C LYS A 133 1.89 14.88 -1.04
N PRO A 134 1.79 14.96 -2.38
CA PRO A 134 0.51 14.84 -3.11
C PRO A 134 -0.07 13.41 -3.13
N PHE A 135 0.50 12.51 -2.33
CA PHE A 135 0.06 11.14 -2.15
C PHE A 135 -0.07 10.80 -0.66
N LEU A 136 -0.94 9.85 -0.35
CA LEU A 136 -1.14 9.27 0.97
C LEU A 136 -0.48 7.90 0.99
N ARG A 137 0.37 7.63 1.98
CA ARG A 137 0.96 6.30 2.19
C ARG A 137 -0.02 5.41 2.94
N LEU A 138 -0.28 4.22 2.41
CA LEU A 138 -1.01 3.17 3.11
C LEU A 138 0.02 2.30 3.81
N VAL A 139 -0.08 2.21 5.12
CA VAL A 139 0.79 1.36 5.93
C VAL A 139 -0.02 0.35 6.72
N GLN A 140 0.55 -0.81 6.95
CA GLN A 140 -0.02 -1.85 7.78
C GLN A 140 0.94 -2.17 8.92
N ARG A 141 0.40 -2.31 10.14
CA ARG A 141 1.20 -2.75 11.29
C ARG A 141 1.60 -4.21 11.11
N ALA A 142 2.84 -4.52 11.42
CA ALA A 142 3.40 -5.86 11.43
C ALA A 142 4.33 -6.04 12.63
N TRP A 143 4.59 -7.29 12.99
CA TRP A 143 5.65 -7.65 13.93
C TRP A 143 6.95 -7.88 13.19
N GLU A 144 8.02 -7.23 13.64
CA GLU A 144 9.38 -7.49 13.21
C GLU A 144 10.14 -8.26 14.28
N CYS A 145 10.77 -9.37 13.91
CA CYS A 145 11.70 -10.07 14.78
C CYS A 145 13.09 -9.42 14.66
N ARG A 146 13.59 -8.76 15.71
CA ARG A 146 14.90 -8.08 15.68
C ARG A 146 16.07 -9.00 15.38
N ARG A 147 15.95 -10.28 15.72
CA ARG A 147 16.98 -11.30 15.43
C ARG A 147 17.01 -11.66 13.95
N CYS A 148 15.85 -11.96 13.38
CA CYS A 148 15.73 -12.52 12.04
C CYS A 148 15.48 -11.47 10.96
N ARG A 149 15.08 -10.25 11.36
CA ARG A 149 14.58 -9.16 10.51
C ARG A 149 13.40 -9.54 9.62
N ASP A 150 12.64 -10.57 10.02
CA ASP A 150 11.40 -10.97 9.35
C ASP A 150 10.24 -10.10 9.81
N ARG A 151 9.34 -9.78 8.88
CA ARG A 151 8.12 -9.01 9.11
C ARG A 151 6.91 -9.92 8.94
N LEU A 152 6.06 -9.96 9.96
CA LEU A 152 4.97 -10.91 10.10
C LEU A 152 3.67 -10.16 10.40
N HIS A 153 2.59 -10.53 9.73
CA HIS A 153 1.37 -9.75 9.71
C HIS A 153 0.40 -10.13 10.82
N THR A 154 0.60 -11.29 11.47
CA THR A 154 -0.22 -11.79 12.58
C THR A 154 0.62 -12.27 13.76
N ALA A 155 0.05 -12.23 14.97
CA ALA A 155 0.70 -12.77 16.16
C ALA A 155 0.95 -14.30 16.06
N ARG A 156 0.09 -15.02 15.33
CA ARG A 156 0.25 -16.46 15.07
C ARG A 156 1.42 -16.77 14.14
N GLU A 157 1.59 -15.99 13.08
CA GLU A 157 2.78 -16.07 12.21
C GLU A 157 4.05 -15.82 13.02
N PHE A 158 4.03 -14.82 13.91
CA PHE A 158 5.18 -14.55 14.78
C PHE A 158 5.51 -15.72 15.70
N LYS A 159 4.50 -16.36 16.29
CA LYS A 159 4.70 -17.59 17.07
C LYS A 159 5.35 -18.69 16.22
N PHE A 160 4.79 -18.97 15.04
CA PHE A 160 5.34 -19.99 14.14
C PHE A 160 6.78 -19.67 13.71
N HIS A 161 7.09 -18.39 13.51
CA HIS A 161 8.45 -17.93 13.26
C HIS A 161 9.39 -18.23 14.43
N CYS A 162 8.96 -18.01 15.67
CA CYS A 162 9.76 -18.34 16.85
C CYS A 162 10.08 -19.84 16.94
N ASP A 163 9.13 -20.68 16.55
CA ASP A 163 9.29 -22.14 16.52
C ASP A 163 10.18 -22.63 15.35
N SER A 164 10.51 -21.74 14.40
CA SER A 164 11.32 -22.08 13.23
C SER A 164 12.82 -22.21 13.57
N GLU A 165 13.51 -23.12 12.88
CA GLU A 165 14.95 -23.38 13.10
C GLU A 165 15.82 -22.13 12.92
N ARG A 166 15.42 -21.29 11.96
CA ARG A 166 16.07 -20.01 11.65
C ARG A 166 16.10 -19.05 12.83
N HIS A 167 15.04 -19.06 13.66
CA HIS A 167 14.94 -18.23 14.86
C HIS A 167 15.62 -18.90 16.07
N CYS A 168 15.38 -20.20 16.26
CA CYS A 168 15.95 -20.97 17.36
C CYS A 168 17.49 -21.09 17.29
N GLY A 169 18.11 -20.79 16.14
CA GLY A 169 19.56 -20.89 15.97
C GLY A 169 20.06 -22.33 16.09
N LYS A 170 19.17 -23.32 15.95
CA LYS A 170 19.54 -24.70 15.70
C LYS A 170 20.08 -24.73 14.27
N SER A 171 21.38 -24.49 14.11
CA SER A 171 22.09 -25.15 13.01
C SER A 171 21.68 -26.62 13.07
N PRO A 172 21.36 -27.30 11.95
CA PRO A 172 21.26 -28.74 11.96
C PRO A 172 22.62 -29.24 12.46
N ASN A 173 22.68 -29.57 13.74
CA ASN A 173 23.88 -30.04 14.38
C ASN A 173 24.20 -31.31 13.62
N LYS A 174 25.34 -31.34 12.92
CA LYS A 174 25.82 -32.54 12.24
C LYS A 174 25.62 -33.69 13.22
N ALA A 175 24.87 -34.70 12.81
CA ALA A 175 24.74 -35.93 13.57
C ALA A 175 26.15 -36.39 13.97
N PRO A 176 26.37 -36.86 15.20
CA PRO A 176 27.58 -37.62 15.46
C PRO A 176 27.50 -38.85 14.55
N GLU A 177 28.35 -38.90 13.52
CA GLU A 177 28.67 -40.13 12.81
C GLU A 177 29.33 -41.06 13.83
N ALA A 178 28.49 -41.83 14.52
CA ALA A 178 28.89 -42.98 15.30
C ALA A 178 28.94 -44.18 14.34
N GLY A 179 30.13 -44.76 14.18
CA GLY A 179 30.36 -46.09 13.62
C GLY A 179 30.76 -46.08 12.14
N ASN A 180 31.59 -47.00 11.66
CA ASN A 180 32.26 -48.13 12.29
C ASN A 180 33.33 -48.64 11.29
N ASN A 181 34.36 -49.31 11.82
CA ASN A 181 35.52 -49.97 11.18
C ASN A 181 36.75 -49.13 10.85
#